data_AF-A0A822CL18-F1
#
_entry.id   AF-A0A822CL18-F1
#
_cell.length_a   1.000
_cell.length_b   1.000
_cell.length_c   1.000
_cell.angle_alpha   90.00
_cell.angle_beta   90.00
_cell.angle_gamma   90.00
#
_symmetry.space_group_name_H-M   'P 1'
#
loop_
_entity.id
_entity.type
_entity.pdbx_description
1 polymer ?
#
loop_
_entity_poly.entity_id
_entity_poly.type
_entity_poly.pdbx_seq_one_letter_code
_entity_poly.pdbx_strand_id
1 'polypeptide(L)'
;WTFQQDGGRPYIHRKTQDWCRTHLPCFIGKDHWPPNSSDLNPLDYCIWDEFAGAAKWDLVTSKTALINELKRSVKNICSEVVFESYAALTNRLYRLKQANGNCLNK
;
A
#
# COMPACT_ATOMS: atom_id res chain seq x y z
N TRP A 1 13.25 -9.79 2.99
CA TRP A 1 12.07 -8.95 2.68
C TRP A 1 10.90 -9.48 3.49
N THR A 2 9.92 -8.63 3.80
CA THR A 2 8.74 -9.00 4.59
C THR A 2 7.50 -8.63 3.81
N PHE A 3 6.54 -9.55 3.70
CA PHE A 3 5.25 -9.26 3.08
C PHE A 3 4.34 -8.53 4.06
N GLN A 4 3.78 -7.40 3.62
CA GLN A 4 2.80 -6.60 4.34
C GLN A 4 1.59 -6.37 3.43
N GLN A 5 0.40 -6.45 4.02
CA GLN A 5 -0.86 -6.09 3.36
C GLN A 5 -1.83 -5.50 4.39
N ASP A 6 -2.88 -4.85 3.92
CA ASP A 6 -3.92 -4.24 4.74
C ASP A 6 -4.90 -5.28 5.32
N GLY A 7 -5.85 -4.78 6.13
CA GLY A 7 -6.85 -5.59 6.85
C GLY A 7 -8.07 -6.02 6.04
N GLY A 8 -8.04 -5.95 4.70
CA GLY A 8 -9.17 -6.34 3.85
C GLY A 8 -9.67 -7.77 4.10
N ARG A 9 -10.99 -8.00 4.03
CA ARG A 9 -11.62 -9.30 4.37
C ARG A 9 -10.98 -10.52 3.69
N PRO A 10 -10.65 -10.50 2.39
CA PRO A 10 -10.00 -11.64 1.74
C PRO A 10 -8.60 -11.93 2.31
N TYR A 11 -7.91 -10.91 2.82
CA TYR A 11 -6.53 -10.98 3.25
C TYR A 11 -6.40 -11.50 4.67
N ILE A 12 -7.34 -11.16 5.55
CA ILE A 12 -7.40 -11.68 6.92
C ILE A 12 -8.04 -13.08 7.01
N HIS A 13 -8.61 -13.58 5.91
CA HIS A 13 -9.24 -14.90 5.88
C HIS A 13 -8.21 -16.01 6.17
N ARG A 14 -8.62 -17.02 6.95
CA ARG A 14 -7.76 -18.12 7.40
C ARG A 14 -6.95 -18.76 6.27
N LYS A 15 -7.59 -19.10 5.15
CA LYS A 15 -6.91 -19.73 4.00
C LYS A 15 -5.78 -18.87 3.44
N THR A 16 -5.98 -17.56 3.35
CA THR A 16 -4.96 -16.61 2.85
C THR A 16 -3.81 -16.52 3.84
N GLN A 17 -4.13 -16.34 5.13
CA GLN A 17 -3.12 -16.28 6.19
C GLN A 17 -2.29 -17.56 6.28
N ASP A 18 -2.92 -18.74 6.21
CA ASP A 18 -2.22 -20.03 6.23
C ASP A 18 -1.32 -20.21 5.01
N TRP A 19 -1.80 -19.82 3.82
CA TRP A 19 -0.98 -19.84 2.62
C TRP A 19 0.23 -18.92 2.76
N CYS A 20 0.03 -17.68 3.21
CA CYS A 20 1.11 -16.72 3.42
C CYS A 20 2.15 -17.22 4.43
N ARG A 21 1.73 -17.80 5.56
CA ARG A 21 2.66 -18.36 6.57
C ARG A 21 3.49 -19.52 6.02
N THR A 22 2.92 -20.35 5.15
CA THR A 22 3.60 -21.51 4.57
C THR A 22 4.56 -21.13 3.44
N HIS A 23 4.23 -20.11 2.64
CA HIS A 23 4.92 -19.83 1.39
C HIS A 23 5.78 -18.56 1.39
N LEU A 24 5.56 -17.63 2.34
CA LEU A 24 6.32 -16.40 2.43
C LEU A 24 7.35 -16.50 3.57
N PRO A 25 8.64 -16.18 3.32
CA PRO A 25 9.69 -16.31 4.33
C PRO A 25 9.48 -15.39 5.54
N CYS A 26 8.88 -14.22 5.33
CA CYS A 26 8.47 -13.31 6.40
C CYS A 26 7.13 -12.64 6.03
N PHE A 27 6.19 -12.63 6.97
CA PHE A 27 4.82 -12.18 6.76
C PHE A 27 4.25 -11.46 7.98
N ILE A 28 3.70 -10.25 7.78
CA ILE A 28 2.92 -9.55 8.80
C ILE A 28 1.50 -10.11 8.80
N GLY A 29 1.23 -11.03 9.73
CA GLY A 29 -0.11 -11.60 9.92
C GLY A 29 -1.15 -10.57 10.36
N LYS A 30 -2.44 -10.94 10.20
CA LYS A 30 -3.60 -10.08 10.47
C LYS A 30 -3.61 -9.42 11.86
N ASP A 31 -2.97 -10.03 12.86
CA ASP A 31 -2.96 -9.55 14.25
C ASP A 31 -1.81 -8.57 14.53
N HIS A 32 -0.89 -8.39 13.57
CA HIS A 32 0.25 -7.48 13.66
C HIS A 32 0.05 -6.19 12.85
N TRP A 33 -0.97 -6.13 11.98
CA TRP A 33 -1.32 -4.92 11.24
C TRP A 33 -2.55 -4.27 11.86
N PRO A 34 -2.49 -3.01 12.31
CA PRO A 34 -3.64 -2.35 12.90
C PRO A 34 -4.76 -2.15 11.87
N PRO A 35 -6.04 -2.36 12.24
CA PRO A 35 -7.17 -2.11 11.35
C PRO A 35 -7.23 -0.62 10.95
N ASN A 36 -7.79 -0.33 9.78
CA ASN A 36 -8.03 1.04 9.28
C ASN A 36 -6.79 1.95 9.26
N SER A 37 -5.61 1.39 9.03
CA SER A 37 -4.33 2.11 9.12
C SER A 37 -3.73 2.42 7.75
N SER A 38 -4.49 3.10 6.89
CA SER A 38 -4.00 3.59 5.59
C SER A 38 -2.82 4.55 5.75
N ASP A 39 -2.77 5.30 6.85
CA ASP A 39 -1.65 6.19 7.22
C ASP A 39 -0.30 5.45 7.37
N LEU A 40 -0.32 4.12 7.52
CA LEU A 40 0.87 3.29 7.65
C LEU A 40 1.17 2.47 6.39
N ASN A 41 0.26 2.35 5.43
CA ASN A 41 0.48 1.59 4.22
C ASN A 41 1.10 2.48 3.13
N PRO A 42 2.36 2.26 2.69
CA PRO A 42 3.00 3.10 1.67
C PRO A 42 2.23 3.15 0.35
N LEU A 43 1.49 2.09 0.03
CA LEU A 43 0.61 2.11 -1.14
C LEU A 43 -0.49 3.16 -0.96
N ASP A 44 -1.13 3.22 0.21
CA ASP A 44 -2.30 4.06 0.45
C ASP A 44 -1.95 5.52 0.67
N TYR A 45 -0.85 5.84 1.37
CA TYR A 45 -0.52 7.24 1.66
C TYR A 45 0.37 7.91 0.60
N CYS A 46 0.82 7.19 -0.43
CA CYS A 46 1.76 7.72 -1.41
C CYS A 46 1.61 7.08 -2.80
N ILE A 47 1.86 5.76 -2.94
CA ILE A 47 2.05 5.18 -4.29
C ILE A 47 0.78 5.23 -5.12
N TRP A 48 -0.41 5.09 -4.53
CA TRP A 48 -1.66 5.24 -5.27
C TRP A 48 -1.89 6.67 -5.79
N ASP A 49 -1.48 7.68 -5.04
CA ASP A 49 -1.59 9.08 -5.47
C ASP A 49 -0.63 9.38 -6.62
N GLU A 50 0.63 8.93 -6.51
CA GLU A 50 1.63 9.02 -7.60
C GLU A 50 1.15 8.31 -8.87
N PHE A 51 0.60 7.11 -8.69
CA PHE A 51 0.07 6.32 -9.77
C PHE A 51 -1.13 7.00 -10.45
N ALA A 52 -2.05 7.55 -9.66
CA ALA A 52 -3.22 8.24 -10.18
C ALA A 52 -2.85 9.56 -10.87
N GLY A 53 -1.86 10.29 -10.35
CA GLY A 53 -1.34 11.52 -10.95
C GLY A 53 -0.58 11.27 -12.25
N ALA A 54 0.09 10.11 -12.37
CA ALA A 54 0.78 9.72 -13.60
C ALA A 54 -0.18 9.33 -14.74
N ALA A 55 -1.42 8.95 -14.43
CA ALA A 55 -2.37 8.42 -15.39
C ALA A 55 -3.14 9.51 -16.16
N LYS A 56 -3.28 9.32 -17.48
CA LYS A 56 -4.04 10.17 -18.40
C LYS A 56 -5.48 9.67 -18.51
N TRP A 57 -6.26 9.91 -17.45
CA TRP A 57 -7.62 9.37 -17.31
C TRP A 57 -8.57 9.74 -18.45
N ASP A 58 -8.44 10.94 -19.02
CA ASP A 58 -9.28 11.40 -20.14
C ASP A 58 -9.14 10.55 -21.42
N LEU A 59 -8.04 9.81 -21.54
CA LEU A 59 -7.77 8.93 -22.70
C LEU A 59 -8.30 7.50 -22.47
N VAL A 60 -8.80 7.19 -21.27
CA VAL A 60 -9.23 5.85 -20.90
C VAL A 60 -10.71 5.65 -21.25
N THR A 61 -10.97 5.08 -22.43
CA THR A 61 -12.34 4.85 -22.94
C THR A 61 -12.75 3.38 -23.00
N SER A 62 -11.86 2.47 -22.64
CA SER A 62 -12.11 1.02 -22.66
C SER A 62 -11.25 0.29 -21.63
N LYS A 63 -11.61 -0.96 -21.34
CA LYS A 63 -10.81 -1.84 -20.48
C LYS A 63 -9.37 -2.01 -21.00
N THR A 64 -9.19 -2.15 -22.30
CA THR A 64 -7.86 -2.29 -22.91
C THR A 64 -7.04 -1.00 -22.76
N ALA A 65 -7.67 0.16 -22.99
CA ALA A 65 -7.04 1.45 -22.76
C ALA A 65 -6.64 1.62 -21.29
N LEU A 66 -7.52 1.25 -20.36
CA LEU A 66 -7.22 1.26 -18.92
C LEU A 66 -6.00 0.39 -18.61
N ILE A 67 -5.99 -0.88 -19.00
CA ILE A 67 -4.86 -1.78 -18.71
C ILE A 67 -3.54 -1.23 -19.26
N ASN A 68 -3.54 -0.69 -20.48
CA ASN A 68 -2.36 -0.10 -21.08
C ASN A 68 -1.90 1.16 -20.32
N GLU A 69 -2.85 1.99 -19.91
CA GLU A 69 -2.58 3.22 -19.18
C GLU A 69 -2.06 2.95 -17.77
N LEU A 70 -2.61 1.95 -17.08
CA LEU A 70 -2.09 1.49 -15.78
C LEU A 70 -0.65 0.99 -15.93
N LYS A 71 -0.36 0.15 -16.93
CA LYS A 71 1.01 -0.33 -17.21
C LYS A 71 1.98 0.81 -17.53
N ARG A 72 1.53 1.82 -18.27
CA ARG A 72 2.32 3.01 -18.58
C ARG A 72 2.59 3.83 -17.32
N SER A 73 1.56 4.07 -16.52
CA SER A 73 1.62 4.94 -15.34
C SER A 73 2.55 4.39 -14.27
N VAL A 74 2.49 3.08 -13.97
CA VAL A 74 3.45 2.44 -13.03
C VAL A 74 4.90 2.68 -13.46
N LYS A 75 5.20 2.62 -14.76
CA LYS A 75 6.56 2.83 -15.28
C LYS A 75 7.07 4.25 -15.15
N ASN A 76 6.19 5.23 -14.92
CA ASN A 76 6.58 6.63 -14.76
C ASN A 76 6.67 7.05 -13.29
N ILE A 77 6.33 6.17 -12.34
CA ILE A 77 6.56 6.45 -10.93
C ILE A 77 8.07 6.45 -10.70
N CYS A 78 8.59 7.55 -10.16
CA CYS A 78 10.00 7.72 -9.84
C CYS A 78 10.41 6.69 -8.76
N SER A 79 11.53 5.99 -8.98
CA SER A 79 12.02 4.97 -8.05
C SER A 79 12.29 5.54 -6.65
N GLU A 80 12.78 6.77 -6.60
CA GLU A 80 13.09 7.54 -5.41
C GLU A 80 11.84 7.68 -4.52
N VAL A 81 10.68 7.94 -5.11
CA VAL A 81 9.42 8.04 -4.37
C VAL A 81 9.05 6.71 -3.71
N VAL A 82 9.34 5.58 -4.35
CA VAL A 82 9.12 4.25 -3.74
C VAL A 82 10.01 4.09 -2.50
N PHE A 83 11.29 4.44 -2.57
CA PHE A 83 12.21 4.34 -1.44
C PHE A 83 11.87 5.32 -0.32
N GLU A 84 11.57 6.57 -0.66
CA GLU A 84 11.19 7.61 0.29
C GLU A 84 9.87 7.29 0.99
N SER A 85 8.89 6.73 0.26
CA SER A 85 7.63 6.28 0.85
C SER A 85 7.91 5.26 1.96
N TYR A 86 8.78 4.28 1.73
CA TYR A 86 9.12 3.28 2.74
C TYR A 86 9.95 3.87 3.90
N ALA A 87 10.90 4.75 3.60
CA ALA A 87 11.71 5.43 4.63
C ALA A 87 10.85 6.27 5.58
N ALA A 88 9.75 6.85 5.08
CA ALA A 88 8.80 7.63 5.88
C ALA A 88 7.99 6.80 6.89
N LEU A 89 7.90 5.47 6.72
CA LEU A 89 7.09 4.60 7.58
C LEU A 89 7.48 4.71 9.05
N THR A 90 8.79 4.76 9.36
CA THR A 90 9.28 4.87 10.74
C THR A 90 8.84 6.18 11.40
N ASN A 91 8.88 7.29 10.66
CA ASN A 91 8.40 8.58 11.16
C ASN A 91 6.87 8.58 11.35
N ARG A 92 6.13 7.98 10.41
CA ARG A 92 4.67 7.80 10.53
C ARG A 92 4.29 6.99 11.76
N LEU A 93 4.98 5.88 12.03
CA LEU A 93 4.79 5.09 13.25
C LEU A 93 5.08 5.90 14.52
N TYR A 94 6.15 6.70 14.52
CA TYR A 94 6.46 7.60 15.63
C TYR A 94 5.34 8.62 15.86
N ARG A 95 4.87 9.27 14.79
CA ARG A 95 3.75 10.22 14.87
C ARG A 95 2.46 9.56 15.33
N LEU A 96 2.21 8.32 14.91
CA LEU A 96 1.01 7.56 15.31
C LEU A 96 1.04 7.28 16.81
N LYS A 97 2.22 6.92 17.34
CA LYS A 97 2.43 6.76 18.78
C LYS A 97 2.18 8.08 19.52
N GLN A 98 2.71 9.20 19.04
CA GLN A 98 2.47 10.52 19.64
C GLN A 98 1.00 10.92 19.59
N ALA A 99 0.29 10.49 18.56
CA ALA A 99 -1.14 10.71 18.40
C ALA A 99 -2.01 9.71 19.19
N ASN A 100 -1.42 8.86 20.03
CA ASN A 100 -2.12 7.79 20.77
C ASN A 100 -2.97 6.87 19.84
N GLY A 101 -2.44 6.56 18.66
CA GLY A 101 -3.12 5.72 17.67
C GLY A 101 -4.16 6.45 16.80
N ASN A 102 -4.35 7.77 16.96
CA ASN A 102 -5.21 8.56 16.07
C ASN A 102 -4.57 8.76 14.69
N CYS A 103 -5.43 8.96 13.67
CA CYS A 103 -4.99 9.24 12.30
C CYS A 103 -4.06 10.45 12.22
N LEU A 104 -3.09 10.41 11.30
CA LEU A 104 -2.01 11.40 11.17
C LEU A 104 -2.42 12.67 10.41
N ASN A 105 -3.48 12.56 9.62
CA ASN A 105 -4.02 13.66 8.82
C ASN A 105 -5.38 14.06 9.41
N LYS A 106 -5.36 15.04 10.31
CA LYS A 106 -6.49 15.92 10.61
C LYS A 106 -6.09 17.34 10.25
#